data_AF-A0A6P5TPC6-F1
#
_entry.id   AF-A0A6P5TPC6-F1
#
_cell.length_a   1.000
_cell.length_b   1.000
_cell.length_c   1.000
_cell.angle_alpha   90.00
_cell.angle_beta   90.00
_cell.angle_gamma   90.00
#
_symmetry.space_group_name_H-M   'P 1'
#
loop_
_entity.id
_entity.type
_entity.pdbx_description
1 polymer ?
#
loop_
_entity_poly.entity_id
_entity_poly.type
_entity_poly.pdbx_seq_one_letter_code
_entity_poly.pdbx_strand_id
1 'polypeptide(L)'
;MNLQVLSRYCTVSLPHTSSFNLSTKIPPSSNLTFGSSLHQRPLSLPYKLNHTPSASPAKMGVLQLVAAYSRGREPAPESPAKALRRILDLPGVHQAPACFDALSAKLVERAGFQCCFTSGFSISAARLGLPDTGLISYGEMVDQGQQITQAVSIPVIGDGDNGYGNAVNVKRTVKGYIKAGFAGIMLEDQLSPKACGHTKGRKVVSREEAVIRIRAAVDARKESGSDIVIVARTDSRQAVSLDEALWRSRAFADAGADVLFIDALTSKEEMKAFCGISSPVPKMANMLEGGGKTPILNPLELEDVGYKLVVYPLSLIGVSIQAMQEALAGIRGGRIPPPGSMPSFKEIKEIVGFNNYYDEEKRYSASITPQSSERYGSRGSFSGIWSRTLRVKITGRDGFEKLDVRIPAGFLDGITNIVPALGGVNIKELLNEAADEMGGKVLLDFNDTIGDRIQVFLE
;
A
#
# COMPACT_ATOMS: atom_id res chain seq x y z
N MET A 1 -63.42 32.85 7.75
CA MET A 1 -62.52 33.34 8.81
C MET A 1 -61.36 32.35 8.92
N ASN A 2 -60.23 32.65 8.28
CA ASN A 2 -58.98 31.89 8.40
C ASN A 2 -57.90 32.87 8.87
N LEU A 3 -57.27 32.55 10.01
CA LEU A 3 -56.27 33.37 10.68
C LEU A 3 -54.87 33.14 10.09
N GLN A 4 -54.20 34.26 9.80
CA GLN A 4 -52.78 34.37 9.53
C GLN A 4 -51.95 34.20 10.80
N VAL A 5 -50.78 33.56 10.69
CA VAL A 5 -49.71 33.65 11.70
C VAL A 5 -48.45 34.20 11.03
N LEU A 6 -47.93 35.25 11.66
CA LEU A 6 -46.78 36.07 11.31
C LEU A 6 -45.44 35.33 11.48
N SER A 7 -44.52 35.54 10.52
CA SER A 7 -43.08 35.37 10.73
C SER A 7 -42.46 36.75 11.01
N ARG A 8 -41.62 36.87 12.04
CA ARG A 8 -40.69 38.00 12.20
C ARG A 8 -39.30 37.51 12.59
N TYR A 9 -38.36 38.22 11.97
CA TYR A 9 -36.90 38.11 11.95
C TYR A 9 -36.23 38.45 13.30
N CYS A 10 -35.04 37.87 13.52
CA CYS A 10 -33.95 38.54 14.21
C CYS A 10 -32.58 38.14 13.62
N THR A 11 -31.89 39.16 13.11
CA THR A 11 -30.53 39.21 12.57
C THR A 11 -29.48 39.30 13.68
N VAL A 12 -28.33 38.65 13.52
CA VAL A 12 -27.12 38.90 14.33
C VAL A 12 -25.92 39.13 13.40
N SER A 13 -25.23 40.24 13.65
CA SER A 13 -24.12 40.81 12.88
C SER A 13 -22.77 40.14 13.18
N LEU A 14 -21.91 40.06 12.16
CA LEU A 14 -20.50 39.64 12.24
C LEU A 14 -19.56 40.88 12.23
N PRO A 15 -18.40 40.86 12.93
CA PRO A 15 -17.42 41.91 12.81
C PRO A 15 -16.28 41.58 11.80
N HIS A 16 -15.87 42.67 11.16
CA HIS A 16 -14.79 42.94 10.21
C HIS A 16 -13.51 42.08 10.26
N THR A 17 -13.06 41.67 9.06
CA THR A 17 -11.68 41.28 8.75
C THR A 17 -10.92 42.45 8.11
N SER A 18 -9.77 42.77 8.67
CA SER A 18 -8.79 43.73 8.15
C SER A 18 -7.77 43.01 7.26
N SER A 19 -7.59 43.52 6.04
CA SER A 19 -6.67 43.03 5.03
C SER A 19 -5.26 43.54 5.29
N PHE A 20 -4.33 42.62 5.62
CA PHE A 20 -2.90 42.88 5.64
C PHE A 20 -2.25 42.39 4.35
N ASN A 21 -1.68 43.32 3.58
CA ASN A 21 -0.81 43.06 2.44
C ASN A 21 0.62 42.81 2.94
N LEU A 22 1.17 41.62 2.71
CA LEU A 22 2.61 41.37 2.84
C LEU A 22 3.19 40.95 1.48
N SER A 23 3.91 41.89 0.87
CA SER A 23 4.84 41.65 -0.22
C SER A 23 6.09 40.96 0.34
N THR A 24 6.38 39.73 -0.11
CA THR A 24 7.65 39.05 0.17
C THR A 24 8.44 38.88 -1.12
N LYS A 25 9.62 39.51 -1.15
CA LYS A 25 10.65 39.36 -2.18
C LYS A 25 11.40 38.05 -1.92
N ILE A 26 11.51 37.22 -2.95
CA ILE A 26 12.35 36.00 -2.98
C ILE A 26 13.74 36.39 -3.54
N PRO A 27 14.86 36.05 -2.90
CA PRO A 27 16.17 36.02 -3.55
C PRO A 27 16.54 34.60 -4.04
N PRO A 28 17.33 34.46 -5.13
CA PRO A 28 17.53 33.19 -5.82
C PRO A 28 18.65 32.32 -5.23
N SER A 29 18.50 31.02 -5.45
CA SER A 29 19.39 29.90 -5.16
C SER A 29 20.75 29.98 -5.88
N SER A 30 21.84 29.78 -5.15
CA SER A 30 23.18 29.56 -5.69
C SER A 30 23.45 28.07 -5.95
N ASN A 31 23.80 27.76 -7.20
CA ASN A 31 24.28 26.45 -7.64
C ASN A 31 25.74 26.24 -7.17
N LEU A 32 26.02 25.09 -6.55
CA LEU A 32 27.38 24.61 -6.31
C LEU A 32 27.60 23.29 -7.06
N THR A 33 28.39 23.38 -8.12
CA THR A 33 29.00 22.29 -8.87
C THR A 33 30.14 21.66 -8.07
N PHE A 34 30.17 20.33 -7.94
CA PHE A 34 31.34 19.58 -7.48
C PHE A 34 31.96 18.78 -8.62
N GLY A 35 33.25 19.02 -8.84
CA GLY A 35 34.09 18.35 -9.84
C GLY A 35 34.81 17.11 -9.29
N SER A 36 34.74 16.06 -10.11
CA SER A 36 35.79 15.12 -10.54
C SER A 36 36.89 14.60 -9.59
N SER A 37 36.91 13.26 -9.55
CA SER A 37 38.05 12.33 -9.67
C SER A 37 38.88 12.02 -8.43
N LEU A 38 39.04 10.71 -8.17
CA LEU A 38 40.32 10.08 -7.86
C LEU A 38 40.25 8.57 -8.19
N HIS A 39 41.28 8.10 -8.91
CA HIS A 39 41.53 6.73 -9.36
C HIS A 39 41.81 5.75 -8.21
N GLN A 40 41.37 4.49 -8.36
CA GLN A 40 42.08 3.34 -7.76
C GLN A 40 42.11 2.16 -8.74
N ARG A 41 43.32 1.64 -8.98
CA ARG A 41 43.65 0.43 -9.77
C ARG A 41 43.57 -0.84 -8.88
N PRO A 42 43.31 -2.03 -9.46
CA PRO A 42 43.18 -3.27 -8.70
C PRO A 42 44.52 -4.00 -8.50
N LEU A 43 44.69 -4.62 -7.33
CA LEU A 43 45.80 -5.51 -6.99
C LEU A 43 45.36 -6.98 -7.20
N SER A 44 46.11 -7.71 -8.01
CA SER A 44 46.03 -9.16 -8.19
C SER A 44 47.33 -9.81 -7.71
N LEU A 45 47.24 -10.96 -7.04
CA LEU A 45 48.35 -11.89 -6.80
C LEU A 45 47.84 -13.34 -6.83
N PRO A 46 48.67 -14.31 -7.24
CA PRO A 46 48.24 -15.58 -7.83
C PRO A 46 48.23 -16.73 -6.81
N TYR A 47 47.35 -17.72 -7.01
CA TYR A 47 47.42 -18.99 -6.29
C TYR A 47 47.80 -20.12 -7.25
N LYS A 48 48.88 -20.82 -6.91
CA LYS A 48 49.42 -21.97 -7.64
C LYS A 48 48.58 -23.22 -7.40
N LEU A 49 48.40 -23.97 -8.48
CA LEU A 49 47.84 -25.32 -8.54
C LEU A 49 48.71 -26.32 -7.76
N ASN A 50 48.06 -27.20 -6.98
CA ASN A 50 48.64 -28.45 -6.52
C ASN A 50 47.75 -29.63 -6.97
N HIS A 51 48.45 -30.68 -7.36
CA HIS A 51 47.99 -31.91 -8.01
C HIS A 51 46.93 -32.71 -7.24
N THR A 52 45.99 -33.28 -7.98
CA THR A 52 45.09 -34.38 -7.57
C THR A 52 45.65 -35.75 -8.01
N PRO A 53 45.53 -36.82 -7.20
CA PRO A 53 45.69 -38.19 -7.67
C PRO A 53 44.39 -38.73 -8.27
N SER A 54 44.54 -39.46 -9.37
CA SER A 54 43.53 -40.22 -10.11
C SER A 54 42.89 -41.32 -9.25
N ALA A 55 41.55 -41.40 -9.24
CA ALA A 55 40.78 -42.54 -8.74
C ALA A 55 39.59 -42.83 -9.68
N SER A 56 39.27 -44.13 -9.87
CA SER A 56 38.56 -44.69 -11.02
C SER A 56 37.03 -44.46 -11.08
N PRO A 57 36.38 -44.61 -12.26
CA PRO A 57 35.05 -44.07 -12.57
C PRO A 57 33.84 -44.83 -11.98
N ALA A 58 34.03 -45.80 -11.08
CA ALA A 58 32.97 -46.74 -10.72
C ALA A 58 32.26 -46.46 -9.37
N LYS A 59 32.54 -45.33 -8.70
CA LYS A 59 31.88 -44.93 -7.43
C LYS A 59 31.14 -43.59 -7.51
N MET A 60 30.89 -43.09 -8.72
CA MET A 60 30.32 -41.76 -8.97
C MET A 60 28.79 -41.76 -9.10
N GLY A 61 28.12 -42.92 -8.99
CA GLY A 61 26.65 -43.02 -9.10
C GLY A 61 25.88 -42.87 -7.79
N VAL A 62 26.51 -43.20 -6.64
CA VAL A 62 25.82 -43.20 -5.33
C VAL A 62 26.09 -41.91 -4.53
N LEU A 63 27.27 -41.28 -4.71
CA LEU A 63 27.58 -40.00 -4.05
C LEU A 63 26.80 -38.80 -4.64
N GLN A 64 26.46 -38.82 -5.93
CA GLN A 64 25.65 -37.77 -6.55
C GLN A 64 24.19 -37.78 -6.08
N LEU A 65 23.65 -38.95 -5.69
CA LEU A 65 22.27 -39.05 -5.18
C LEU A 65 22.14 -38.53 -3.74
N VAL A 66 23.19 -38.72 -2.91
CA VAL A 66 23.23 -38.18 -1.53
C VAL A 66 23.62 -36.69 -1.51
N ALA A 67 24.46 -36.24 -2.45
CA ALA A 67 24.76 -34.82 -2.64
C ALA A 67 23.55 -34.03 -3.19
N ALA A 68 22.68 -34.65 -3.99
CA ALA A 68 21.42 -34.04 -4.45
C ALA A 68 20.38 -33.87 -3.32
N TYR A 69 20.45 -34.70 -2.28
CA TYR A 69 19.61 -34.61 -1.07
C TYR A 69 20.17 -33.66 0.01
N SER A 70 21.40 -33.18 -0.18
CA SER A 70 22.08 -32.25 0.74
C SER A 70 22.22 -30.85 0.14
N ARG A 71 21.42 -30.50 -0.88
CA ARG A 71 21.20 -29.08 -1.22
C ARG A 71 20.71 -28.43 0.06
N GLY A 72 21.58 -27.63 0.67
CA GLY A 72 21.29 -26.89 1.89
C GLY A 72 19.91 -26.29 1.74
N ARG A 73 19.00 -26.68 2.64
CA ARG A 73 17.70 -26.04 2.77
C ARG A 73 18.01 -24.56 2.81
N GLU A 74 17.61 -23.80 1.79
CA GLU A 74 17.72 -22.34 1.87
C GLU A 74 17.14 -21.94 3.22
N PRO A 75 17.85 -21.12 4.01
CA PRO A 75 17.34 -20.71 5.30
C PRO A 75 15.93 -20.18 5.07
N ALA A 76 14.98 -20.67 5.87
CA ALA A 76 13.59 -20.26 5.72
C ALA A 76 13.53 -18.72 5.68
N PRO A 77 12.66 -18.12 4.84
CA PRO A 77 12.57 -16.67 4.74
C PRO A 77 12.50 -16.05 6.13
N GLU A 78 13.28 -14.99 6.35
CA GLU A 78 13.27 -14.25 7.62
C GLU A 78 11.82 -13.84 7.94
N SER A 79 11.35 -14.13 9.15
CA SER A 79 9.99 -13.72 9.53
C SER A 79 9.89 -12.20 9.60
N PRO A 80 8.73 -11.59 9.32
CA PRO A 80 8.56 -10.13 9.39
C PRO A 80 9.02 -9.55 10.74
N ALA A 81 8.73 -10.25 11.84
CA ALA A 81 9.15 -9.85 13.17
C ALA A 81 10.68 -9.84 13.36
N LYS A 82 11.39 -10.82 12.80
CA LYS A 82 12.87 -10.84 12.82
C LYS A 82 13.46 -9.71 12.00
N ALA A 83 12.89 -9.44 10.82
CA ALA A 83 13.28 -8.31 9.99
C ALA A 83 13.12 -6.97 10.73
N LEU A 84 12.00 -6.78 11.44
CA LEU A 84 11.78 -5.57 12.24
C LEU A 84 12.76 -5.46 13.42
N ARG A 85 13.03 -6.55 14.14
CA ARG A 85 14.03 -6.55 15.22
C ARG A 85 15.40 -6.15 14.70
N ARG A 86 15.82 -6.71 13.55
CA ARG A 86 17.07 -6.32 12.89
C ARG A 86 17.09 -4.83 12.56
N ILE A 87 16.00 -4.26 12.05
CA ILE A 87 15.91 -2.80 11.81
C ILE A 87 16.08 -2.01 13.11
N LEU A 88 15.42 -2.42 14.20
CA LEU A 88 15.54 -1.78 15.50
C LEU A 88 16.96 -1.89 16.09
N ASP A 89 17.76 -2.86 15.67
CA ASP A 89 19.17 -3.02 16.08
C ASP A 89 20.15 -2.21 15.19
N LEU A 90 19.78 -1.88 13.95
CA LEU A 90 20.61 -1.07 13.05
C LEU A 90 20.81 0.34 13.61
N PRO A 91 21.98 0.97 13.46
CA PRO A 91 22.24 2.33 13.93
C PRO A 91 21.29 3.35 13.27
N GLY A 92 21.16 4.51 13.91
CA GLY A 92 20.30 5.58 13.42
C GLY A 92 18.83 5.46 13.81
N VAL A 93 18.08 6.51 13.51
CA VAL A 93 16.62 6.52 13.61
C VAL A 93 15.98 5.98 12.33
N HIS A 94 14.93 5.18 12.48
CA HIS A 94 14.21 4.56 11.36
C HIS A 94 12.85 5.21 11.16
N GLN A 95 12.53 5.56 9.92
CA GLN A 95 11.25 6.15 9.55
C GLN A 95 10.27 5.04 9.12
N ALA A 96 9.06 5.09 9.66
CA ALA A 96 7.96 4.19 9.36
C ALA A 96 6.70 4.99 9.03
N PRO A 97 6.55 5.50 7.79
CA PRO A 97 5.35 6.21 7.38
C PRO A 97 4.09 5.37 7.57
N ALA A 98 3.00 6.01 7.95
CA ALA A 98 1.77 5.29 8.21
C ALA A 98 0.96 5.06 6.92
N CYS A 99 0.78 3.79 6.58
CA CYS A 99 -0.16 3.35 5.56
C CYS A 99 -1.55 3.07 6.18
N PHE A 100 -2.56 2.93 5.33
CA PHE A 100 -3.94 2.62 5.74
C PHE A 100 -4.62 1.58 4.84
N ASP A 101 -4.01 1.21 3.72
CA ASP A 101 -4.45 0.16 2.81
C ASP A 101 -3.26 -0.46 2.06
N ALA A 102 -3.52 -1.52 1.30
CA ALA A 102 -2.50 -2.22 0.52
C ALA A 102 -1.79 -1.29 -0.49
N LEU A 103 -2.51 -0.35 -1.10
CA LEU A 103 -1.94 0.57 -2.08
C LEU A 103 -0.95 1.55 -1.43
N SER A 104 -1.35 2.20 -0.34
CA SER A 104 -0.49 3.10 0.43
C SER A 104 0.72 2.36 1.00
N ALA A 105 0.58 1.12 1.45
CA ALA A 105 1.70 0.30 1.90
C ALA A 105 2.71 0.03 0.76
N LYS A 106 2.24 -0.34 -0.44
CA LYS A 106 3.09 -0.49 -1.63
C LYS A 106 3.82 0.79 -1.98
N LEU A 107 3.16 1.95 -1.87
CA LEU A 107 3.80 3.23 -2.13
C LEU A 107 4.89 3.55 -1.09
N VAL A 108 4.69 3.20 0.19
CA VAL A 108 5.73 3.30 1.22
C VAL A 108 6.93 2.41 0.89
N GLU A 109 6.70 1.14 0.53
CA GLU A 109 7.79 0.24 0.13
C GLU A 109 8.53 0.74 -1.12
N ARG A 110 7.81 1.17 -2.15
CA ARG A 110 8.41 1.70 -3.40
C ARG A 110 9.20 2.99 -3.18
N ALA A 111 8.86 3.77 -2.15
CA ALA A 111 9.63 4.95 -1.76
C ALA A 111 10.95 4.60 -1.04
N GLY A 112 11.20 3.31 -0.75
CA GLY A 112 12.46 2.82 -0.18
C GLY A 112 12.49 2.78 1.35
N PHE A 113 11.36 2.97 2.04
CA PHE A 113 11.30 2.81 3.49
C PHE A 113 11.49 1.35 3.89
N GLN A 114 12.23 1.10 4.98
CA GLN A 114 12.56 -0.25 5.41
C GLN A 114 11.47 -0.92 6.26
N CYS A 115 10.52 -0.14 6.76
CA CYS A 115 9.36 -0.60 7.51
C CYS A 115 8.22 0.40 7.36
N CYS A 116 7.00 -0.01 7.70
CA CYS A 116 5.85 0.89 7.74
C CYS A 116 5.00 0.65 8.98
N PHE A 117 4.16 1.63 9.29
CA PHE A 117 3.18 1.57 10.38
C PHE A 117 1.77 1.57 9.78
N THR A 118 0.78 0.99 10.44
CA THR A 118 -0.64 1.17 10.05
C THR A 118 -1.31 2.13 11.03
N SER A 119 -1.87 3.24 10.55
CA SER A 119 -2.55 4.19 11.43
C SER A 119 -4.01 3.79 11.66
N GLY A 120 -4.42 3.53 12.92
CA GLY A 120 -5.81 3.26 13.26
C GLY A 120 -6.75 4.40 12.89
N PHE A 121 -6.26 5.65 12.99
CA PHE A 121 -6.98 6.84 12.51
C PHE A 121 -7.21 6.80 11.00
N SER A 122 -6.16 6.57 10.24
CA SER A 122 -6.22 6.61 8.77
C SER A 122 -7.02 5.43 8.21
N ILE A 123 -6.96 4.26 8.86
CA ILE A 123 -7.81 3.11 8.52
C ILE A 123 -9.27 3.42 8.83
N SER A 124 -9.60 3.95 10.01
CA SER A 124 -10.98 4.34 10.35
C SER A 124 -11.55 5.34 9.34
N ALA A 125 -10.76 6.33 8.95
CA ALA A 125 -11.14 7.33 7.95
C ALA A 125 -11.35 6.70 6.56
N ALA A 126 -10.39 5.93 6.06
CA ALA A 126 -10.44 5.39 4.70
C ALA A 126 -11.45 4.24 4.54
N ARG A 127 -11.54 3.36 5.54
CA ARG A 127 -12.38 2.16 5.49
C ARG A 127 -13.83 2.44 5.87
N LEU A 128 -14.05 3.30 6.87
CA LEU A 128 -15.39 3.54 7.44
C LEU A 128 -15.92 4.94 7.14
N GLY A 129 -15.07 5.91 6.77
CA GLY A 129 -15.45 7.31 6.73
C GLY A 129 -15.82 7.87 8.12
N LEU A 130 -15.32 7.23 9.19
CA LEU A 130 -15.68 7.52 10.58
C LEU A 130 -14.48 8.00 11.39
N PRO A 131 -14.73 8.74 12.49
CA PRO A 131 -13.66 9.24 13.35
C PRO A 131 -12.99 8.12 14.15
N ASP A 132 -11.74 8.38 14.53
CA ASP A 132 -10.94 7.50 15.38
C ASP A 132 -11.34 7.59 16.86
N THR A 133 -12.44 6.94 17.20
CA THR A 133 -13.06 6.95 18.54
C THR A 133 -13.38 5.54 19.04
N GLY A 134 -12.62 4.54 18.56
CA GLY A 134 -12.84 3.13 18.91
C GLY A 134 -14.09 2.51 18.26
N LEU A 135 -14.59 3.08 17.17
CA LEU A 135 -15.70 2.51 16.40
C LEU A 135 -15.26 1.34 15.51
N ILE A 136 -14.05 1.42 14.96
CA ILE A 136 -13.49 0.32 14.18
C ILE A 136 -13.25 -0.90 15.08
N SER A 137 -13.70 -2.05 14.63
CA SER A 137 -13.58 -3.29 15.39
C SER A 137 -12.23 -3.98 15.18
N TYR A 138 -11.88 -4.85 16.13
CA TYR A 138 -10.76 -5.79 16.00
C TYR A 138 -10.77 -6.55 14.66
N GLY A 139 -11.94 -7.02 14.22
CA GLY A 139 -12.07 -7.82 13.00
C GLY A 139 -11.72 -7.00 11.76
N GLU A 140 -12.18 -5.75 11.69
CA GLU A 140 -11.89 -4.84 10.58
C GLU A 140 -10.42 -4.44 10.53
N MET A 141 -9.79 -4.22 11.69
CA MET A 141 -8.36 -3.91 11.77
C MET A 141 -7.49 -5.09 11.33
N VAL A 142 -7.82 -6.32 11.74
CA VAL A 142 -7.10 -7.53 11.31
C VAL A 142 -7.29 -7.79 9.82
N ASP A 143 -8.50 -7.64 9.29
CA ASP A 143 -8.80 -7.81 7.86
C ASP A 143 -8.02 -6.82 7.01
N GLN A 144 -8.06 -5.53 7.36
CA GLN A 144 -7.28 -4.50 6.68
C GLN A 144 -5.77 -4.77 6.78
N GLY A 145 -5.31 -5.14 7.97
CA GLY A 145 -3.91 -5.47 8.23
C GLY A 145 -3.39 -6.62 7.39
N GLN A 146 -4.19 -7.68 7.21
CA GLN A 146 -3.83 -8.82 6.37
C GLN A 146 -3.64 -8.43 4.90
N GLN A 147 -4.50 -7.55 4.37
CA GLN A 147 -4.33 -7.04 3.00
C GLN A 147 -3.05 -6.20 2.87
N ILE A 148 -2.75 -5.38 3.88
CA ILE A 148 -1.54 -4.54 3.92
C ILE A 148 -0.27 -5.40 3.93
N THR A 149 -0.16 -6.34 4.86
CA THR A 149 1.05 -7.17 5.02
C THR A 149 1.28 -8.12 3.85
N GLN A 150 0.23 -8.57 3.17
CA GLN A 150 0.36 -9.40 1.95
C GLN A 150 0.77 -8.58 0.72
N ALA A 151 0.58 -7.26 0.74
CA ALA A 151 0.89 -6.39 -0.38
C ALA A 151 2.37 -5.96 -0.44
N VAL A 152 3.13 -6.14 0.65
CA VAL A 152 4.51 -5.66 0.79
C VAL A 152 5.42 -6.73 1.40
N SER A 153 6.73 -6.58 1.18
CA SER A 153 7.76 -7.42 1.79
C SER A 153 8.42 -6.81 3.03
N ILE A 154 8.31 -5.49 3.19
CA ILE A 154 8.81 -4.78 4.38
C ILE A 154 7.98 -5.10 5.64
N PRO A 155 8.61 -5.14 6.83
CA PRO A 155 7.89 -5.33 8.08
C PRO A 155 6.90 -4.21 8.38
N VAL A 156 5.71 -4.61 8.84
CA VAL A 156 4.60 -3.72 9.18
C VAL A 156 4.34 -3.76 10.68
N ILE A 157 4.26 -2.59 11.32
CA ILE A 157 3.80 -2.43 12.71
C ILE A 157 2.32 -2.06 12.69
N GLY A 158 1.49 -2.89 13.31
CA GLY A 158 0.04 -2.68 13.38
C GLY A 158 -0.36 -1.81 14.57
N ASP A 159 -1.32 -0.90 14.39
CA ASP A 159 -2.03 -0.25 15.49
C ASP A 159 -3.05 -1.24 16.07
N GLY A 160 -2.86 -1.65 17.31
CA GLY A 160 -3.72 -2.59 18.03
C GLY A 160 -4.69 -1.91 19.00
N ASP A 161 -4.85 -0.58 18.92
CA ASP A 161 -5.61 0.23 19.86
C ASP A 161 -5.27 -0.16 21.31
N ASN A 162 -6.29 -0.27 22.17
CA ASN A 162 -6.15 -0.72 23.55
C ASN A 162 -6.32 -2.25 23.70
N GLY A 163 -6.21 -3.01 22.61
CA GLY A 163 -6.35 -4.46 22.59
C GLY A 163 -7.78 -4.99 22.66
N TYR A 164 -8.77 -4.13 22.40
CA TYR A 164 -10.19 -4.50 22.18
C TYR A 164 -10.85 -5.27 23.33
N GLY A 165 -10.46 -4.97 24.57
CA GLY A 165 -11.10 -5.52 25.78
C GLY A 165 -10.16 -5.65 26.96
N ASN A 166 -10.22 -6.81 27.63
CA ASN A 166 -9.37 -7.13 28.77
C ASN A 166 -8.07 -7.84 28.33
N ALA A 167 -7.27 -8.29 29.29
CA ALA A 167 -6.01 -9.00 29.04
C ALA A 167 -6.15 -10.22 28.11
N VAL A 168 -7.24 -10.98 28.19
CA VAL A 168 -7.49 -12.14 27.31
C VAL A 168 -7.84 -11.69 25.89
N ASN A 169 -8.54 -10.57 25.73
CA ASN A 169 -8.74 -9.94 24.43
C ASN A 169 -7.41 -9.50 23.82
N VAL A 170 -6.51 -8.88 24.61
CA VAL A 170 -5.15 -8.54 24.15
C VAL A 170 -4.43 -9.77 23.59
N LYS A 171 -4.51 -10.93 24.28
CA LYS A 171 -3.90 -12.18 23.76
C LYS A 171 -4.49 -12.58 22.41
N ARG A 172 -5.81 -12.50 22.26
CA ARG A 172 -6.48 -12.77 20.98
C ARG A 172 -6.01 -11.81 19.90
N THR A 173 -5.88 -10.52 20.24
CA THR A 173 -5.46 -9.48 19.31
C THR A 173 -4.05 -9.72 18.80
N VAL A 174 -3.09 -9.92 19.71
CA VAL A 174 -1.70 -10.22 19.33
C VAL A 174 -1.62 -11.47 18.46
N LYS A 175 -2.31 -12.56 18.82
CA LYS A 175 -2.37 -13.79 18.01
C LYS A 175 -2.98 -13.55 16.63
N GLY A 176 -4.00 -12.70 16.53
CA GLY A 176 -4.59 -12.29 15.26
C GLY A 176 -3.60 -11.51 14.39
N TYR A 177 -2.87 -10.56 14.98
CA TYR A 177 -1.90 -9.73 14.25
C TYR A 177 -0.72 -10.58 13.76
N ILE A 178 -0.26 -11.54 14.55
CA ILE A 178 0.73 -12.54 14.11
C ILE A 178 0.22 -13.29 12.87
N LYS A 179 -1.03 -13.80 12.91
CA LYS A 179 -1.63 -14.53 11.77
C LYS A 179 -1.83 -13.65 10.54
N ALA A 180 -2.13 -12.37 10.75
CA ALA A 180 -2.23 -11.38 9.69
C ALA A 180 -0.86 -10.98 9.12
N GLY A 181 0.27 -11.47 9.65
CA GLY A 181 1.61 -11.22 9.10
C GLY A 181 2.30 -9.95 9.62
N PHE A 182 1.76 -9.31 10.66
CA PHE A 182 2.42 -8.14 11.26
C PHE A 182 3.76 -8.50 11.90
N ALA A 183 4.73 -7.60 11.74
CA ALA A 183 6.04 -7.69 12.38
C ALA A 183 6.04 -7.13 13.81
N GLY A 184 5.16 -6.17 14.08
CA GLY A 184 4.96 -5.58 15.39
C GLY A 184 3.50 -5.16 15.62
N ILE A 185 3.17 -4.90 16.88
CA ILE A 185 1.86 -4.38 17.29
C ILE A 185 2.05 -3.29 18.36
N MET A 186 1.36 -2.18 18.20
CA MET A 186 1.23 -1.13 19.22
C MET A 186 -0.03 -1.35 20.06
N LEU A 187 0.13 -1.29 21.39
CA LEU A 187 -0.96 -1.40 22.34
C LEU A 187 -0.93 -0.23 23.32
N GLU A 188 -2.07 0.43 23.52
CA GLU A 188 -2.21 1.59 24.40
C GLU A 188 -3.00 1.33 25.67
N ASP A 189 -2.83 2.20 26.67
CA ASP A 189 -3.42 2.08 28.00
C ASP A 189 -4.72 2.87 28.18
N GLN A 190 -5.36 3.30 27.08
CA GLN A 190 -6.63 4.00 27.12
C GLN A 190 -7.77 3.11 27.63
N LEU A 191 -8.66 3.73 28.40
CA LEU A 191 -9.96 3.17 28.77
C LEU A 191 -10.88 3.14 27.53
N SER A 192 -11.63 2.06 27.31
CA SER A 192 -12.62 2.01 26.24
C SER A 192 -13.86 2.88 26.54
N PRO A 193 -14.45 3.56 25.53
CA PRO A 193 -13.93 3.70 24.17
C PRO A 193 -12.69 4.61 24.14
N LYS A 194 -11.71 4.21 23.31
CA LYS A 194 -10.47 4.97 23.12
C LYS A 194 -10.72 6.24 22.29
N ALA A 195 -9.84 7.23 22.44
CA ALA A 195 -9.90 8.47 21.68
C ALA A 195 -8.54 8.77 21.00
N CYS A 196 -8.56 9.43 19.85
CA CYS A 196 -7.33 9.85 19.18
C CYS A 196 -6.41 10.65 20.11
N GLY A 197 -5.10 10.38 19.99
CA GLY A 197 -4.04 10.88 20.86
C GLY A 197 -3.88 12.40 20.95
N HIS A 198 -4.54 13.17 20.08
CA HIS A 198 -4.47 14.63 20.13
C HIS A 198 -5.80 15.31 20.48
N THR A 199 -6.79 14.54 20.95
CA THR A 199 -8.13 15.02 21.32
C THR A 199 -8.27 15.29 22.83
N LYS A 200 -9.36 15.96 23.27
CA LYS A 200 -9.63 16.27 24.69
C LYS A 200 -10.31 15.09 25.40
N GLY A 201 -10.11 14.98 26.72
CA GLY A 201 -10.88 14.05 27.57
C GLY A 201 -10.39 12.60 27.61
N ARG A 202 -9.13 12.33 27.21
CA ARG A 202 -8.51 11.01 27.30
C ARG A 202 -8.53 10.48 28.74
N LYS A 203 -8.80 9.18 28.87
CA LYS A 203 -8.77 8.44 30.13
C LYS A 203 -7.90 7.20 29.93
N VAL A 204 -7.08 6.90 30.92
CA VAL A 204 -6.25 5.70 30.95
C VAL A 204 -6.74 4.77 32.04
N VAL A 205 -6.51 3.47 31.88
CA VAL A 205 -6.81 2.46 32.90
C VAL A 205 -5.84 2.58 34.09
N SER A 206 -6.09 1.83 35.17
CA SER A 206 -5.18 1.80 36.31
C SER A 206 -3.78 1.31 35.89
N ARG A 207 -2.77 1.60 36.72
CA ARG A 207 -1.39 1.15 36.48
C ARG A 207 -1.31 -0.37 36.37
N GLU A 208 -2.02 -1.07 37.25
CA GLU A 208 -2.07 -2.52 37.33
C GLU A 208 -2.67 -3.10 36.04
N GLU A 209 -3.80 -2.57 35.59
CA GLU A 209 -4.45 -3.03 34.37
C GLU A 209 -3.57 -2.78 33.13
N ALA A 210 -2.95 -1.61 33.03
CA ALA A 210 -2.07 -1.27 31.91
C ALA A 210 -0.89 -2.25 31.81
N VAL A 211 -0.22 -2.52 32.93
CA VAL A 211 0.90 -3.48 33.00
C VAL A 211 0.44 -4.90 32.68
N ILE A 212 -0.74 -5.32 33.18
CA ILE A 212 -1.31 -6.65 32.88
C ILE A 212 -1.55 -6.83 31.38
N ARG A 213 -2.04 -5.79 30.67
CA ARG A 213 -2.24 -5.86 29.22
C ARG A 213 -0.92 -6.08 28.46
N ILE A 214 0.15 -5.38 28.84
CA ILE A 214 1.48 -5.59 28.22
C ILE A 214 2.01 -6.99 28.52
N ARG A 215 1.90 -7.49 29.76
CA ARG A 215 2.28 -8.87 30.10
C ARG A 215 1.50 -9.88 29.28
N ALA A 216 0.19 -9.69 29.11
CA ALA A 216 -0.64 -10.57 28.29
C ALA A 216 -0.20 -10.58 26.82
N ALA A 217 0.21 -9.43 26.28
CA ALA A 217 0.78 -9.36 24.92
C ALA A 217 2.09 -10.15 24.79
N VAL A 218 3.00 -10.00 25.77
CA VAL A 218 4.26 -10.74 25.83
C VAL A 218 4.03 -12.25 25.97
N ASP A 219 3.04 -12.67 26.78
CA ASP A 219 2.67 -14.08 26.91
C ASP A 219 2.08 -14.62 25.60
N ALA A 220 1.22 -13.86 24.93
CA ALA A 220 0.65 -14.25 23.64
C ALA A 220 1.72 -14.44 22.56
N ARG A 221 2.76 -13.60 22.54
CA ARG A 221 3.95 -13.77 21.70
C ARG A 221 4.63 -15.11 21.97
N LYS A 222 4.98 -15.38 23.24
CA LYS A 222 5.65 -16.63 23.66
C LYS A 222 4.83 -17.87 23.30
N GLU A 223 3.53 -17.86 23.62
CA GLU A 223 2.60 -18.96 23.33
C GLU A 223 2.44 -19.24 21.83
N SER A 224 2.72 -18.26 20.98
CA SER A 224 2.62 -18.39 19.52
C SER A 224 3.94 -18.81 18.88
N GLY A 225 5.03 -18.90 19.63
CA GLY A 225 6.38 -19.12 19.08
C GLY A 225 6.81 -18.03 18.09
N SER A 226 6.28 -16.81 18.27
CA SER A 226 6.54 -15.66 17.39
C SER A 226 7.51 -14.68 18.06
N ASP A 227 8.24 -13.92 17.25
CA ASP A 227 9.12 -12.85 17.71
C ASP A 227 8.48 -11.45 17.60
N ILE A 228 7.15 -11.37 17.38
CA ILE A 228 6.45 -10.09 17.16
C ILE A 228 6.89 -9.01 18.16
N VAL A 229 7.16 -7.81 17.63
CA VAL A 229 7.58 -6.64 18.42
C VAL A 229 6.37 -6.04 19.13
N ILE A 230 6.44 -5.88 20.45
CA ILE A 230 5.39 -5.25 21.26
C ILE A 230 5.78 -3.79 21.51
N VAL A 231 5.08 -2.87 20.87
CA VAL A 231 5.18 -1.42 21.11
C VAL A 231 4.18 -1.04 22.19
N ALA A 232 4.65 -0.63 23.37
CA ALA A 232 3.80 -0.22 24.46
C ALA A 232 3.62 1.30 24.47
N ARG A 233 2.39 1.74 24.22
CA ARG A 233 1.99 3.15 24.19
C ARG A 233 1.33 3.54 25.51
N THR A 234 1.63 4.74 26.01
CA THR A 234 0.82 5.39 27.05
C THR A 234 0.30 6.75 26.60
N ASP A 235 -0.96 6.99 26.89
CA ASP A 235 -1.66 8.26 26.68
C ASP A 235 -1.77 9.08 27.98
N SER A 236 -1.12 8.62 29.05
CA SER A 236 -1.24 9.21 30.38
C SER A 236 -0.59 10.59 30.50
N ARG A 237 0.24 11.01 29.52
CA ARG A 237 0.82 12.36 29.52
C ARG A 237 -0.26 13.43 29.53
N GLN A 238 -1.28 13.29 28.69
CA GLN A 238 -2.43 14.21 28.68
C GLN A 238 -3.47 13.83 29.72
N ALA A 239 -3.71 12.54 29.95
CA ALA A 239 -4.78 12.10 30.85
C ALA A 239 -4.45 12.36 32.33
N VAL A 240 -3.17 12.35 32.70
CA VAL A 240 -2.69 12.45 34.09
C VAL A 240 -1.53 13.44 34.21
N SER A 241 -0.30 13.05 33.85
CA SER A 241 0.91 13.87 33.96
C SER A 241 2.10 13.25 33.21
N LEU A 242 3.18 14.02 33.04
CA LEU A 242 4.45 13.50 32.51
C LEU A 242 5.04 12.43 33.43
N ASP A 243 5.06 12.66 34.75
CA ASP A 243 5.62 11.71 35.72
C ASP A 243 4.89 10.36 35.68
N GLU A 244 3.57 10.38 35.51
CA GLU A 244 2.77 9.17 35.33
C GLU A 244 3.17 8.43 34.04
N ALA A 245 3.33 9.17 32.93
CA ALA A 245 3.73 8.59 31.65
C ALA A 245 5.14 7.96 31.68
N LEU A 246 6.08 8.62 32.35
CA LEU A 246 7.43 8.09 32.57
C LEU A 246 7.41 6.87 33.48
N TRP A 247 6.59 6.87 34.55
CA TRP A 247 6.42 5.70 35.41
C TRP A 247 5.87 4.51 34.62
N ARG A 248 4.80 4.70 33.84
CA ARG A 248 4.17 3.65 33.03
C ARG A 248 5.12 3.09 31.99
N SER A 249 5.87 3.96 31.32
CA SER A 249 6.86 3.55 30.32
C SER A 249 7.95 2.65 30.92
N ARG A 250 8.44 2.95 32.12
CA ARG A 250 9.36 2.04 32.85
C ARG A 250 8.69 0.71 33.16
N ALA A 251 7.47 0.73 33.70
CA ALA A 251 6.73 -0.47 34.03
C ALA A 251 6.41 -1.35 32.81
N PHE A 252 6.18 -0.74 31.63
CA PHE A 252 5.98 -1.46 30.37
C PHE A 252 7.26 -2.12 29.87
N ALA A 253 8.41 -1.45 30.01
CA ALA A 253 9.72 -2.06 29.75
C ALA A 253 9.95 -3.26 30.68
N ASP A 254 9.72 -3.11 31.98
CA ASP A 254 9.86 -4.19 32.97
C ASP A 254 8.89 -5.36 32.69
N ALA A 255 7.74 -5.08 32.07
CA ALA A 255 6.78 -6.08 31.63
C ALA A 255 7.19 -6.81 30.33
N GLY A 256 8.23 -6.34 29.64
CA GLY A 256 8.80 -6.99 28.45
C GLY A 256 8.37 -6.38 27.11
N ALA A 257 7.90 -5.12 27.10
CA ALA A 257 7.73 -4.36 25.86
C ALA A 257 9.07 -4.15 25.15
N ASP A 258 9.08 -4.24 23.81
CA ASP A 258 10.29 -4.09 23.00
C ASP A 258 10.52 -2.65 22.54
N VAL A 259 9.46 -1.85 22.46
CA VAL A 259 9.51 -0.43 22.08
C VAL A 259 8.57 0.32 23.00
N LEU A 260 8.98 1.51 23.44
CA LEU A 260 8.14 2.39 24.25
C LEU A 260 7.66 3.59 23.43
N PHE A 261 6.46 4.06 23.74
CA PHE A 261 5.87 5.24 23.13
C PHE A 261 5.06 6.04 24.16
N ILE A 262 5.40 7.31 24.37
CA ILE A 262 4.52 8.26 25.06
C ILE A 262 3.91 9.18 24.02
N ASP A 263 2.59 9.20 23.93
CA ASP A 263 1.90 10.06 22.99
C ASP A 263 1.75 11.50 23.52
N ALA A 264 1.77 12.47 22.60
CA ALA A 264 1.54 13.89 22.86
C ALA A 264 2.47 14.56 23.90
N LEU A 265 3.75 14.20 23.93
CA LEU A 265 4.78 14.98 24.65
C LEU A 265 4.84 16.40 24.10
N THR A 266 4.91 17.41 24.95
CA THR A 266 4.67 18.82 24.55
C THR A 266 5.93 19.66 24.36
N SER A 267 7.11 19.12 24.63
CA SER A 267 8.38 19.84 24.42
C SER A 267 9.56 18.89 24.17
N LYS A 268 10.66 19.43 23.64
CA LYS A 268 11.91 18.68 23.42
C LYS A 268 12.51 18.18 24.74
N GLU A 269 12.28 18.89 25.84
CA GLU A 269 12.71 18.51 27.19
C GLU A 269 11.96 17.27 27.67
N GLU A 270 10.63 17.21 27.47
CA GLU A 270 9.86 16.01 27.79
C GLU A 270 10.30 14.82 26.93
N MET A 271 10.59 15.05 25.65
CA MET A 271 11.11 14.03 24.74
C MET A 271 12.47 13.48 25.20
N LYS A 272 13.37 14.35 25.66
CA LYS A 272 14.66 13.95 26.26
C LYS A 272 14.46 13.18 27.57
N ALA A 273 13.55 13.63 28.43
CA ALA A 273 13.23 12.93 29.68
C ALA A 273 12.71 11.51 29.41
N PHE A 274 11.87 11.34 28.39
CA PHE A 274 11.39 10.04 27.95
C PHE A 274 12.51 9.16 27.37
N CYS A 275 13.37 9.70 26.50
CA CYS A 275 14.46 8.92 25.94
C CYS A 275 15.52 8.53 26.99
N GLY A 276 15.64 9.31 28.06
CA GLY A 276 16.55 9.05 29.19
C GLY A 276 16.13 7.90 30.12
N ILE A 277 14.90 7.38 30.02
CA ILE A 277 14.46 6.21 30.81
C ILE A 277 14.58 4.92 30.00
N SER A 278 14.73 3.79 30.71
CA SER A 278 14.82 2.45 30.10
C SER A 278 15.75 2.44 28.89
N SER A 279 16.96 2.98 29.04
CA SER A 279 17.88 3.31 27.93
C SER A 279 18.07 2.19 26.89
N PRO A 280 18.11 0.89 27.26
CA PRO A 280 18.22 -0.19 26.28
C PRO A 280 17.00 -0.40 25.37
N VAL A 281 15.82 0.08 25.76
CA VAL A 281 14.57 -0.15 25.01
C VAL A 281 14.37 0.97 24.00
N PRO A 282 14.23 0.68 22.69
CA PRO A 282 13.90 1.65 21.65
C PRO A 282 12.70 2.56 21.98
N LYS A 283 12.77 3.82 21.55
CA LYS A 283 11.69 4.81 21.70
C LYS A 283 11.10 5.15 20.34
N MET A 284 9.78 5.25 20.29
CA MET A 284 9.03 5.66 19.11
C MET A 284 8.50 7.08 19.28
N ALA A 285 8.71 7.91 18.26
CA ALA A 285 8.14 9.24 18.15
C ALA A 285 6.98 9.26 17.13
N ASN A 286 5.94 10.02 17.44
CA ASN A 286 4.80 10.23 16.57
C ASN A 286 4.80 11.67 16.03
N MET A 287 5.22 11.87 14.79
CA MET A 287 5.27 13.18 14.14
C MET A 287 3.95 13.46 13.43
N LEU A 288 2.91 13.76 14.22
CA LEU A 288 1.57 14.03 13.69
C LEU A 288 1.51 15.36 12.92
N GLU A 289 1.52 15.26 11.60
CA GLU A 289 1.53 16.39 10.68
C GLU A 289 0.16 17.07 10.63
N GLY A 290 0.10 18.40 10.78
CA GLY A 290 -1.16 19.15 10.74
C GLY A 290 -1.68 19.67 12.08
N GLY A 291 -0.81 19.79 13.10
CA GLY A 291 -1.12 20.56 14.31
C GLY A 291 -1.31 19.73 15.58
N GLY A 292 -0.61 18.59 15.69
CA GLY A 292 -0.51 17.84 16.93
C GLY A 292 0.12 18.65 18.07
N LYS A 293 0.10 18.08 19.28
CA LYS A 293 0.68 18.72 20.48
C LYS A 293 2.20 18.63 20.54
N THR A 294 2.78 17.64 19.87
CA THR A 294 4.21 17.36 19.90
C THR A 294 4.92 18.25 18.88
N PRO A 295 6.02 18.94 19.28
CA PRO A 295 6.85 19.66 18.33
C PRO A 295 7.35 18.74 17.23
N ILE A 296 7.20 19.17 15.97
CA ILE A 296 7.70 18.40 14.82
C ILE A 296 9.20 18.60 14.72
N LEU A 297 9.93 17.51 14.87
CA LEU A 297 11.39 17.44 14.70
C LEU A 297 11.71 16.61 13.47
N ASN A 298 12.81 16.94 12.78
CA ASN A 298 13.28 16.10 11.69
C ASN A 298 13.98 14.82 12.22
N PRO A 299 14.25 13.80 11.38
CA PRO A 299 14.87 12.56 11.82
C PRO A 299 16.20 12.74 12.57
N LEU A 300 17.10 13.61 12.09
CA LEU A 300 18.39 13.84 12.75
C LEU A 300 18.20 14.41 14.17
N GLU A 301 17.29 15.35 14.33
CA GLU A 301 16.96 15.91 15.66
C GLU A 301 16.32 14.87 16.59
N LEU A 302 15.54 13.94 16.06
CA LEU A 302 14.93 12.85 16.83
C LEU A 302 15.97 11.82 17.25
N GLU A 303 16.92 11.51 16.38
CA GLU A 303 18.08 10.67 16.70
C GLU A 303 18.92 11.29 17.82
N ASP A 304 19.23 12.58 17.72
CA ASP A 304 19.98 13.33 18.76
C ASP A 304 19.26 13.33 20.12
N VAL A 305 17.93 13.27 20.13
CA VAL A 305 17.13 13.17 21.35
C VAL A 305 17.16 11.74 21.93
N GLY A 306 17.38 10.72 21.09
CA GLY A 306 17.46 9.31 21.48
C GLY A 306 16.32 8.43 20.98
N TYR A 307 15.55 8.88 19.98
CA TYR A 307 14.53 8.06 19.35
C TYR A 307 15.13 7.04 18.37
N LYS A 308 14.41 5.92 18.21
CA LYS A 308 14.80 4.83 17.31
C LYS A 308 13.86 4.64 16.14
N LEU A 309 12.59 5.00 16.34
CA LEU A 309 11.53 4.83 15.36
C LEU A 309 10.70 6.11 15.28
N VAL A 310 10.31 6.51 14.07
CA VAL A 310 9.49 7.71 13.83
C VAL A 310 8.36 7.35 12.90
N VAL A 311 7.13 7.71 13.29
CA VAL A 311 5.95 7.52 12.43
C VAL A 311 5.36 8.84 11.98
N TYR A 312 4.75 8.77 10.80
CA TYR A 312 4.13 9.88 10.06
C TYR A 312 2.66 9.50 9.81
N PRO A 313 1.78 9.70 10.82
CA PRO A 313 0.43 9.12 10.84
C PRO A 313 -0.55 9.74 9.83
N LEU A 314 -0.37 11.02 9.49
CA LEU A 314 -1.37 11.78 8.73
C LEU A 314 -0.94 12.15 7.32
N SER A 315 0.36 12.15 7.00
CA SER A 315 0.87 12.56 5.69
C SER A 315 0.12 11.94 4.51
N LEU A 316 0.03 10.60 4.44
CA LEU A 316 -0.55 9.94 3.27
C LEU A 316 -2.06 10.16 3.16
N ILE A 317 -2.80 10.07 4.28
CA ILE A 317 -4.25 10.26 4.26
C ILE A 317 -4.62 11.73 3.99
N GLY A 318 -3.90 12.67 4.60
CA GLY A 318 -4.12 14.11 4.42
C GLY A 318 -3.88 14.56 2.99
N VAL A 319 -2.76 14.15 2.39
CA VAL A 319 -2.46 14.44 0.97
C VAL A 319 -3.50 13.79 0.06
N SER A 320 -3.92 12.55 0.35
CA SER A 320 -4.96 11.86 -0.43
C SER A 320 -6.29 12.60 -0.39
N ILE A 321 -6.72 13.05 0.79
CA ILE A 321 -7.95 13.85 0.96
C ILE A 321 -7.88 15.12 0.10
N GLN A 322 -6.78 15.86 0.19
CA GLN A 322 -6.61 17.09 -0.57
C GLN A 322 -6.66 16.82 -2.09
N ALA A 323 -5.91 15.84 -2.58
CA ALA A 323 -5.87 15.49 -4.00
C ALA A 323 -7.25 15.04 -4.52
N MET A 324 -7.99 14.25 -3.74
CA MET A 324 -9.36 13.85 -4.08
C MET A 324 -10.30 15.05 -4.13
N GLN A 325 -10.21 15.97 -3.17
CA GLN A 325 -11.04 17.19 -3.15
C GLN A 325 -10.76 18.09 -4.37
N GLU A 326 -9.49 18.30 -4.71
CA GLU A 326 -9.08 19.09 -5.88
C GLU A 326 -9.56 18.45 -7.19
N ALA A 327 -9.41 17.14 -7.34
CA ALA A 327 -9.89 16.39 -8.50
C ALA A 327 -11.42 16.50 -8.66
N LEU A 328 -12.16 16.30 -7.56
CA LEU A 328 -13.63 16.40 -7.56
C LEU A 328 -14.10 17.82 -7.87
N ALA A 329 -13.42 18.85 -7.38
CA ALA A 329 -13.70 20.24 -7.72
C ALA A 329 -13.49 20.52 -9.22
N GLY A 330 -12.42 19.97 -9.80
CA GLY A 330 -12.16 20.02 -11.24
C GLY A 330 -13.28 19.36 -12.04
N ILE A 331 -13.64 18.12 -11.68
CA ILE A 331 -14.67 17.31 -12.35
C ILE A 331 -16.03 18.01 -12.29
N ARG A 332 -16.41 18.55 -11.13
CA ARG A 332 -17.66 19.31 -10.97
C ARG A 332 -17.70 20.54 -11.89
N GLY A 333 -16.54 21.13 -12.17
CA GLY A 333 -16.40 22.25 -13.10
C GLY A 333 -16.24 21.83 -14.58
N GLY A 334 -16.43 20.56 -14.94
CA GLY A 334 -16.31 20.05 -16.31
C GLY A 334 -14.87 19.83 -16.79
N ARG A 335 -13.90 19.79 -15.88
CA ARG A 335 -12.48 19.56 -16.19
C ARG A 335 -11.98 18.28 -15.55
N ILE A 336 -10.92 17.70 -16.09
CA ILE A 336 -10.18 16.62 -15.45
C ILE A 336 -8.93 17.17 -14.75
N PRO A 337 -8.32 16.44 -13.79
CA PRO A 337 -7.04 16.82 -13.22
C PRO A 337 -6.00 17.09 -14.32
N PRO A 338 -5.23 18.20 -14.25
CA PRO A 338 -4.26 18.55 -15.28
C PRO A 338 -3.12 17.53 -15.36
N PRO A 339 -2.43 17.41 -16.51
CA PRO A 339 -1.23 16.57 -16.62
C PRO A 339 -0.23 16.88 -15.51
N GLY A 340 0.32 15.85 -14.87
CA GLY A 340 1.26 15.96 -13.75
C GLY A 340 0.63 16.07 -12.36
N SER A 341 -0.70 16.24 -12.25
CA SER A 341 -1.41 16.19 -10.95
C SER A 341 -1.76 14.77 -10.48
N MET A 342 -1.63 13.78 -11.36
CA MET A 342 -1.81 12.37 -11.06
C MET A 342 -0.89 11.51 -11.94
N PRO A 343 -0.55 10.28 -11.52
CA PRO A 343 0.20 9.36 -12.36
C PRO A 343 -0.55 9.04 -13.67
N SER A 344 0.20 8.82 -14.74
CA SER A 344 -0.32 8.31 -16.01
C SER A 344 -0.93 6.92 -15.82
N PHE A 345 -1.79 6.49 -16.75
CA PHE A 345 -2.36 5.15 -16.72
C PHE A 345 -1.28 4.05 -16.74
N LYS A 346 -0.15 4.29 -17.43
CA LYS A 346 1.00 3.38 -17.44
C LYS A 346 1.61 3.23 -16.04
N GLU A 347 1.84 4.36 -15.36
CA GLU A 347 2.39 4.37 -14.00
C GLU A 347 1.41 3.73 -13.00
N ILE A 348 0.11 3.98 -13.11
CA ILE A 348 -0.91 3.32 -12.27
C ILE A 348 -0.83 1.80 -12.44
N LYS A 349 -0.81 1.29 -13.68
CA LYS A 349 -0.67 -0.14 -13.96
C LYS A 349 0.60 -0.73 -13.36
N GLU A 350 1.70 0.00 -13.44
CA GLU A 350 2.97 -0.40 -12.83
C GLU A 350 2.89 -0.43 -11.30
N ILE A 351 2.26 0.58 -10.68
CA ILE A 351 2.07 0.67 -9.22
C ILE A 351 1.27 -0.52 -8.70
N VAL A 352 0.16 -0.87 -9.37
CA VAL A 352 -0.72 -1.96 -8.95
C VAL A 352 -0.20 -3.35 -9.35
N GLY A 353 0.85 -3.43 -10.18
CA GLY A 353 1.59 -4.66 -10.45
C GLY A 353 1.21 -5.41 -11.73
N PHE A 354 0.65 -4.73 -12.74
CA PHE A 354 0.32 -5.36 -14.03
C PHE A 354 1.53 -6.01 -14.72
N ASN A 355 2.72 -5.40 -14.61
CA ASN A 355 3.91 -5.95 -15.23
C ASN A 355 4.23 -7.35 -14.66
N ASN A 356 4.23 -7.47 -13.33
CA ASN A 356 4.45 -8.76 -12.64
C ASN A 356 3.35 -9.75 -12.99
N TYR A 357 2.09 -9.30 -13.01
CA TYR A 357 0.96 -10.15 -13.41
C TYR A 357 1.16 -10.74 -14.81
N TYR A 358 1.46 -9.91 -15.81
CA TYR A 358 1.67 -10.39 -17.18
C TYR A 358 2.90 -11.29 -17.31
N ASP A 359 3.95 -11.03 -16.54
CA ASP A 359 5.13 -11.89 -16.55
C ASP A 359 4.87 -13.25 -15.88
N GLU A 360 4.08 -13.30 -14.81
CA GLU A 360 3.60 -14.56 -14.24
C GLU A 360 2.63 -15.28 -15.19
N GLU A 361 1.65 -14.57 -15.77
CA GLU A 361 0.71 -15.11 -16.75
C GLU A 361 1.45 -15.79 -17.91
N LYS A 362 2.49 -15.14 -18.47
CA LYS A 362 3.36 -15.73 -19.51
C LYS A 362 4.00 -17.05 -19.08
N ARG A 363 4.39 -17.22 -17.81
CA ARG A 363 4.97 -18.48 -17.31
C ARG A 363 3.97 -19.62 -17.30
N TYR A 364 2.69 -19.31 -17.04
CA TYR A 364 1.60 -20.29 -17.04
C TYR A 364 0.85 -20.37 -18.37
N SER A 365 1.25 -19.56 -19.35
CA SER A 365 0.75 -19.57 -20.73
C SER A 365 1.20 -20.81 -21.52
N ALA A 366 1.51 -21.92 -20.83
CA ALA A 366 1.84 -23.18 -21.49
C ALA A 366 0.77 -23.46 -22.55
N SER A 367 1.25 -23.60 -23.78
CA SER A 367 0.47 -23.95 -24.96
C SER A 367 -0.54 -25.01 -24.58
N ILE A 368 -1.81 -24.62 -24.52
CA ILE A 368 -2.92 -25.55 -24.60
C ILE A 368 -2.72 -26.25 -25.94
N THR A 369 -1.93 -27.32 -25.93
CA THR A 369 -1.90 -28.29 -27.01
C THR A 369 -3.30 -28.87 -26.92
N PRO A 370 -4.16 -28.67 -27.93
CA PRO A 370 -5.49 -29.24 -27.86
C PRO A 370 -5.29 -30.73 -27.62
N GLN A 371 -5.80 -31.24 -26.50
CA GLN A 371 -5.95 -32.67 -26.34
C GLN A 371 -6.66 -33.14 -27.59
N SER A 372 -6.02 -34.03 -28.34
CA SER A 372 -6.58 -34.66 -29.51
C SER A 372 -7.87 -35.34 -29.08
N SER A 373 -8.99 -34.63 -29.24
CA SER A 373 -10.31 -35.24 -29.18
C SER A 373 -10.35 -36.23 -30.32
N GLU A 374 -10.60 -37.47 -29.95
CA GLU A 374 -10.75 -38.57 -30.86
C GLU A 374 -11.81 -38.21 -31.91
N ARG A 375 -11.34 -38.21 -33.16
CA ARG A 375 -12.06 -38.44 -34.42
C ARG A 375 -13.58 -38.27 -34.34
N TYR A 376 -14.06 -37.11 -34.79
CA TYR A 376 -15.13 -37.08 -35.77
C TYR A 376 -14.66 -36.26 -36.97
N GLY A 377 -14.64 -36.89 -38.14
CA GLY A 377 -14.04 -36.35 -39.34
C GLY A 377 -14.78 -35.13 -39.87
N SER A 378 -14.02 -34.05 -40.08
CA SER A 378 -14.26 -33.11 -41.18
C SER A 378 -12.95 -32.34 -41.40
N ARG A 379 -12.37 -32.52 -42.60
CA ARG A 379 -11.27 -31.68 -43.08
C ARG A 379 -11.82 -30.27 -43.31
N GLY A 380 -11.39 -29.29 -42.53
CA GLY A 380 -11.66 -27.87 -42.75
C GLY A 380 -10.51 -27.02 -42.23
N SER A 381 -9.94 -26.18 -43.08
CA SER A 381 -8.72 -25.39 -42.87
C SER A 381 -8.95 -24.20 -41.93
N PHE A 382 -8.84 -24.40 -40.61
CA PHE A 382 -9.07 -23.35 -39.62
C PHE A 382 -7.93 -22.33 -39.45
N SER A 383 -6.79 -22.46 -40.13
CA SER A 383 -5.64 -21.53 -39.94
C SER A 383 -5.64 -20.32 -40.88
N GLY A 384 -6.47 -20.28 -41.92
CA GLY A 384 -6.39 -19.25 -42.96
C GLY A 384 -7.18 -17.97 -42.67
N ILE A 385 -8.30 -18.06 -41.93
CA ILE A 385 -9.21 -16.91 -41.78
C ILE A 385 -8.72 -15.89 -40.75
N TRP A 386 -8.01 -16.35 -39.73
CA TRP A 386 -7.47 -15.50 -38.66
C TRP A 386 -6.26 -14.67 -39.13
N SER A 387 -5.68 -14.99 -40.30
CA SER A 387 -4.67 -14.16 -40.98
C SER A 387 -5.26 -13.08 -41.90
N ARG A 388 -6.58 -13.01 -42.06
CA ARG A 388 -7.26 -12.03 -42.93
C ARG A 388 -7.55 -10.72 -42.19
N THR A 389 -7.84 -9.67 -42.96
CA THR A 389 -8.08 -8.33 -42.43
C THR A 389 -9.53 -7.93 -42.64
N LEU A 390 -10.18 -7.45 -41.59
CA LEU A 390 -11.48 -6.80 -41.67
C LEU A 390 -11.28 -5.31 -41.96
N ARG A 391 -11.84 -4.81 -43.06
CA ARG A 391 -11.94 -3.37 -43.30
C ARG A 391 -13.32 -2.89 -42.89
N VAL A 392 -13.39 -1.91 -42.00
CA VAL A 392 -14.64 -1.31 -41.54
C VAL A 392 -14.71 0.12 -42.03
N LYS A 393 -15.76 0.42 -42.80
CA LYS A 393 -16.02 1.73 -43.37
C LYS A 393 -17.34 2.30 -42.83
N ILE A 394 -17.33 3.54 -42.37
CA ILE A 394 -18.51 4.28 -41.95
C ILE A 394 -18.62 5.53 -42.80
N THR A 395 -19.73 5.66 -43.52
CA THR A 395 -20.06 6.84 -44.32
C THR A 395 -21.24 7.55 -43.67
N GLY A 396 -21.06 8.83 -43.35
CA GLY A 396 -22.10 9.67 -42.80
C GLY A 396 -23.29 9.80 -43.74
N ARG A 397 -24.48 10.08 -43.20
CA ARG A 397 -25.69 10.41 -44.00
C ARG A 397 -25.50 11.58 -44.98
N ASP A 398 -24.50 12.41 -44.74
CA ASP A 398 -24.07 13.53 -45.58
C ASP A 398 -23.15 13.10 -46.74
N GLY A 399 -22.85 11.81 -46.83
CA GLY A 399 -21.98 11.23 -47.85
C GLY A 399 -20.49 11.30 -47.53
N PHE A 400 -20.10 11.89 -46.39
CA PHE A 400 -18.69 12.00 -45.99
C PHE A 400 -18.21 10.75 -45.26
N GLU A 401 -17.00 10.31 -45.55
CA GLU A 401 -16.37 9.20 -44.84
C GLU A 401 -16.00 9.61 -43.41
N LYS A 402 -16.57 8.91 -42.42
CA LYS A 402 -16.30 9.13 -41.00
C LYS A 402 -15.21 8.19 -40.48
N LEU A 403 -15.10 6.99 -41.06
CA LEU A 403 -14.14 5.97 -40.64
C LEU A 403 -13.81 5.03 -41.80
N ASP A 404 -12.54 4.68 -41.96
CA ASP A 404 -12.07 3.59 -42.83
C ASP A 404 -10.82 2.96 -42.19
N VAL A 405 -11.00 1.81 -41.54
CA VAL A 405 -9.96 1.16 -40.73
C VAL A 405 -9.82 -0.32 -41.08
N ARG A 406 -8.60 -0.83 -40.97
CA ARG A 406 -8.24 -2.24 -41.16
C ARG A 406 -7.87 -2.87 -39.83
N ILE A 407 -8.54 -3.97 -39.50
CA ILE A 407 -8.42 -4.67 -38.21
C ILE A 407 -8.15 -6.15 -38.49
N PRO A 408 -7.13 -6.76 -37.86
CA PRO A 408 -6.92 -8.20 -37.99
C PRO A 408 -8.15 -8.98 -37.51
N ALA A 409 -8.58 -9.99 -38.27
CA ALA A 409 -9.75 -10.81 -37.92
C ALA A 409 -9.59 -11.54 -36.56
N GLY A 410 -8.37 -11.66 -36.02
CA GLY A 410 -8.08 -12.15 -34.66
C GLY A 410 -8.46 -11.21 -33.51
N PHE A 411 -8.91 -9.99 -33.79
CA PHE A 411 -9.18 -8.96 -32.77
C PHE A 411 -10.67 -8.60 -32.67
N LEU A 412 -11.55 -9.60 -32.70
CA LEU A 412 -13.01 -9.41 -32.73
C LEU A 412 -13.58 -8.86 -31.43
N ASP A 413 -13.07 -9.28 -30.27
CA ASP A 413 -13.61 -8.88 -28.97
C ASP A 413 -13.45 -7.37 -28.68
N GLY A 414 -12.58 -6.68 -29.42
CA GLY A 414 -12.37 -5.23 -29.31
C GLY A 414 -13.15 -4.38 -30.31
N ILE A 415 -13.79 -4.97 -31.33
CA ILE A 415 -14.34 -4.22 -32.46
C ILE A 415 -15.56 -3.36 -32.08
N THR A 416 -16.35 -3.80 -31.09
CA THR A 416 -17.52 -3.07 -30.58
C THR A 416 -17.13 -1.82 -29.79
N ASN A 417 -15.89 -1.73 -29.28
CA ASN A 417 -15.36 -0.50 -28.69
C ASN A 417 -15.00 0.54 -29.75
N ILE A 418 -14.74 0.11 -30.99
CA ILE A 418 -14.39 0.98 -32.12
C ILE A 418 -15.66 1.39 -32.88
N VAL A 419 -16.58 0.44 -33.08
CA VAL A 419 -17.86 0.66 -33.77
C VAL A 419 -18.99 0.06 -32.92
N PRO A 420 -19.60 0.85 -32.01
CA PRO A 420 -20.67 0.39 -31.12
C PRO A 420 -21.89 -0.19 -31.85
N ALA A 421 -22.16 0.28 -33.07
CA ALA A 421 -23.25 -0.20 -33.92
C ALA A 421 -23.11 -1.67 -34.38
N LEU A 422 -21.93 -2.29 -34.18
CA LEU A 422 -21.73 -3.73 -34.40
C LEU A 422 -22.11 -4.58 -33.17
N GLY A 423 -22.56 -3.95 -32.08
CA GLY A 423 -23.04 -4.63 -30.88
C GLY A 423 -24.23 -5.56 -31.19
N GLY A 424 -24.07 -6.85 -30.93
CA GLY A 424 -25.10 -7.87 -31.19
C GLY A 424 -24.98 -8.59 -32.53
N VAL A 425 -24.04 -8.20 -33.41
CA VAL A 425 -23.80 -8.90 -34.67
C VAL A 425 -22.81 -10.06 -34.44
N ASN A 426 -23.17 -11.28 -34.85
CA ASN A 426 -22.30 -12.45 -34.74
C ASN A 426 -21.26 -12.48 -35.88
N ILE A 427 -20.28 -11.57 -35.81
CA ILE A 427 -19.22 -11.44 -36.84
C ILE A 427 -18.43 -12.75 -37.00
N LYS A 428 -18.31 -13.55 -35.93
CA LYS A 428 -17.62 -14.84 -35.95
C LYS A 428 -18.31 -15.85 -36.86
N GLU A 429 -19.64 -15.86 -36.89
CA GLU A 429 -20.42 -16.73 -37.77
C GLU A 429 -20.31 -16.31 -39.24
N LEU A 430 -20.41 -14.99 -39.51
CA LEU A 430 -20.21 -14.43 -40.86
C LEU A 430 -18.81 -14.71 -41.42
N LEU A 431 -17.80 -14.70 -40.55
CA LEU A 431 -16.44 -15.11 -40.92
C LEU A 431 -16.39 -16.59 -41.27
N ASN A 432 -16.97 -17.47 -40.45
CA ASN A 432 -16.98 -18.91 -40.74
C ASN A 432 -17.63 -19.25 -42.08
N GLU A 433 -18.72 -18.54 -42.44
CA GLU A 433 -19.39 -18.71 -43.74
C GLU A 433 -18.53 -18.20 -44.92
N ALA A 434 -17.63 -17.24 -44.68
CA ALA A 434 -16.76 -16.65 -45.71
C ALA A 434 -15.36 -17.29 -45.80
N ALA A 435 -15.13 -18.41 -45.07
CA ALA A 435 -13.80 -19.02 -44.94
C ALA A 435 -13.18 -19.51 -46.24
N ASP A 436 -14.01 -19.98 -47.17
CA ASP A 436 -13.56 -20.63 -48.41
C ASP A 436 -13.60 -19.69 -49.64
N GLU A 437 -14.01 -18.42 -49.47
CA GLU A 437 -14.12 -17.45 -50.57
C GLU A 437 -12.81 -16.69 -50.80
N MET A 438 -12.24 -16.87 -52.01
CA MET A 438 -11.05 -16.13 -52.47
C MET A 438 -11.44 -14.80 -53.10
N GLY A 439 -10.95 -13.70 -52.50
CA GLY A 439 -11.07 -12.34 -53.02
C GLY A 439 -12.19 -11.53 -52.38
N GLY A 440 -11.89 -10.84 -51.26
CA GLY A 440 -12.64 -9.67 -50.77
C GLY A 440 -14.17 -9.80 -50.69
N LYS A 441 -14.75 -10.18 -49.54
CA LYS A 441 -16.22 -10.28 -49.38
C LYS A 441 -16.78 -9.13 -48.55
N VAL A 442 -17.94 -8.59 -48.94
CA VAL A 442 -18.74 -7.73 -48.04
C VAL A 442 -19.45 -8.63 -47.03
N LEU A 443 -19.11 -8.53 -45.75
CA LEU A 443 -19.76 -9.26 -44.67
C LEU A 443 -21.02 -8.55 -44.19
N LEU A 444 -21.00 -7.22 -44.14
CA LEU A 444 -22.11 -6.39 -43.67
C LEU A 444 -22.18 -5.10 -44.49
N ASP A 445 -23.40 -4.68 -44.80
CA ASP A 445 -23.70 -3.37 -45.40
C ASP A 445 -25.10 -2.94 -44.93
N PHE A 446 -25.16 -2.03 -43.97
CA PHE A 446 -26.42 -1.58 -43.37
C PHE A 446 -26.33 -0.12 -42.94
N ASN A 447 -27.48 0.49 -42.68
CA ASN A 447 -27.55 1.82 -42.07
C ASN A 447 -27.85 1.69 -40.58
N ASP A 448 -27.13 2.43 -39.74
CA ASP A 448 -27.40 2.47 -38.30
C ASP A 448 -28.63 3.35 -37.97
N THR A 449 -28.94 3.46 -36.67
CA THR A 449 -30.12 4.20 -36.19
C THR A 449 -30.04 5.71 -36.40
N ILE A 450 -28.86 6.26 -36.69
CA ILE A 450 -28.65 7.69 -36.98
C ILE A 450 -28.49 7.97 -38.49
N GLY A 451 -28.56 6.92 -39.32
CA GLY A 451 -28.55 6.99 -40.78
C GLY A 451 -27.15 6.94 -41.40
N ASP A 452 -26.12 6.56 -40.65
CA ASP A 452 -24.79 6.33 -41.18
C ASP A 452 -24.72 4.93 -41.82
N ARG A 453 -24.10 4.82 -42.99
CA ARG A 453 -23.89 3.55 -43.69
C ARG A 453 -22.62 2.89 -43.17
N ILE A 454 -22.75 1.68 -42.65
CA ILE A 454 -21.66 0.86 -42.10
C ILE A 454 -21.43 -0.33 -43.02
N GLN A 455 -20.19 -0.47 -43.48
CA GLN A 455 -19.75 -1.57 -44.33
C GLN A 455 -18.57 -2.30 -43.69
N VAL A 456 -18.65 -3.63 -43.66
CA VAL A 456 -17.55 -4.49 -43.17
C VAL A 456 -17.14 -5.42 -44.30
N PHE A 457 -15.88 -5.36 -44.67
CA PHE A 457 -15.27 -6.19 -45.72
C PHE A 457 -14.27 -7.15 -45.10
N LEU A 458 -14.25 -8.38 -45.59
CA LEU A 458 -13.18 -9.34 -45.36
C LEU A 458 -12.21 -9.26 -46.53
N GLU A 459 -11.07 -8.61 -46.32
CA GLU A 459 -9.96 -8.53 -47.28
C GLU A 459 -9.08 -9.80 -47.14
#